data_AF-A0A832JYR2-F1
#
_entry.id   AF-A0A832JYR2-F1
#
_cell.length_a   1.000
_cell.length_b   1.000
_cell.length_c   1.000
_cell.angle_alpha   90.00
_cell.angle_beta   90.00
_cell.angle_gamma   90.00
#
_symmetry.space_group_name_H-M   'P 1'
#
loop_
_entity.id
_entity.type
_entity.pdbx_description
1 polymer ?
#
loop_
_entity_poly.entity_id
_entity_poly.type
_entity_poly.pdbx_seq_one_letter_code
_entity_poly.pdbx_strand_id
1 'polypeptide(L)'
;MNIQSRPIGLNGLSIAGYCRCGAVGETFWLKTHRSLTGEVVVAACDEGLIGARLRVRERYEVLVSRDFYLGRQVEWEAVKEAINGATIVNLLGNKVVQKAIEEGLVEESACIEVGGVKHVQIFR
;
A
#
# COMPACT_ATOMS: atom_id res chain seq x y z
N MET A 1 -12.22 36.62 -46.67
CA MET A 1 -13.49 36.61 -45.91
C MET A 1 -13.30 35.73 -44.70
N ASN A 2 -13.44 36.35 -43.53
CA ASN A 2 -13.48 35.71 -42.21
C ASN A 2 -14.81 34.97 -42.07
N ILE A 3 -14.82 33.74 -41.56
CA ILE A 3 -15.87 33.24 -40.65
C ILE A 3 -15.18 32.25 -39.71
N GLN A 4 -15.19 32.61 -38.43
CA GLN A 4 -14.84 31.76 -37.31
C GLN A 4 -15.98 30.75 -37.07
N SER A 5 -15.61 29.52 -36.72
CA SER A 5 -16.39 28.70 -35.80
C SER A 5 -15.44 27.77 -35.04
N ARG A 6 -15.38 27.94 -33.72
CA ARG A 6 -14.80 26.97 -32.76
C ARG A 6 -15.98 26.25 -32.03
N PRO A 7 -15.74 25.30 -31.11
CA PRO A 7 -15.44 23.89 -31.37
C PRO A 7 -16.37 22.95 -30.56
N ILE A 8 -16.57 21.69 -30.96
CA ILE A 8 -17.18 20.68 -30.07
C ILE A 8 -16.59 19.30 -30.40
N GLY A 9 -16.18 18.56 -29.37
CA GLY A 9 -16.18 17.09 -29.40
C GLY A 9 -14.87 16.39 -29.08
N LEU A 10 -14.68 16.14 -27.78
CA LEU A 10 -13.74 15.20 -27.18
C LEU A 10 -13.72 13.82 -27.87
N ASN A 11 -12.52 13.24 -27.99
CA ASN A 11 -12.13 11.90 -27.49
C ASN A 11 -11.08 11.25 -28.40
N GLY A 12 -9.81 11.36 -27.99
CA GLY A 12 -8.71 10.75 -28.71
C GLY A 12 -7.38 10.95 -27.99
N LEU A 13 -7.30 10.57 -26.72
CA LEU A 13 -6.01 10.40 -26.05
C LEU A 13 -5.65 8.91 -26.05
N SER A 14 -5.13 8.48 -27.19
CA SER A 14 -4.13 7.42 -27.23
C SER A 14 -2.81 8.04 -26.78
N ILE A 15 -2.34 7.64 -25.61
CA ILE A 15 -0.94 7.73 -25.19
C ILE A 15 -0.59 6.31 -24.72
N ALA A 16 -0.16 5.41 -25.59
CA ALA A 16 1.23 5.29 -26.05
C ALA A 16 2.23 5.47 -24.90
N GLY A 17 2.68 4.34 -24.35
CA GLY A 17 3.99 4.16 -23.73
C GLY A 17 4.34 5.05 -22.54
N TYR A 18 3.98 4.63 -21.32
CA TYR A 18 4.71 5.07 -20.14
C TYR A 18 5.98 4.23 -19.97
N CYS A 19 7.02 4.61 -20.70
CA CYS A 19 8.39 4.31 -20.32
C CYS A 19 8.69 5.18 -19.08
N ARG A 20 8.50 4.67 -17.84
CA ARG A 20 8.90 5.40 -16.62
C ARG A 20 10.41 5.29 -16.42
N CYS A 21 11.15 6.12 -17.13
CA CYS A 21 12.40 6.67 -16.62
C CYS A 21 12.02 7.87 -15.72
N GLY A 22 12.29 7.79 -14.41
CA GLY A 22 12.27 8.98 -13.53
C GLY A 22 11.11 9.09 -12.54
N ALA A 23 11.17 8.32 -11.45
CA ALA A 23 11.01 8.76 -10.05
C ALA A 23 11.28 7.52 -9.19
N VAL A 24 12.34 7.51 -8.39
CA VAL A 24 12.57 6.44 -7.40
C VAL A 24 11.63 6.73 -6.21
N GLY A 25 10.34 6.54 -6.43
CA GLY A 25 9.34 6.57 -5.36
C GLY A 25 9.46 5.31 -4.52
N GLU A 26 9.30 5.44 -3.21
CA GLU A 26 9.24 4.26 -2.34
C GLU A 26 7.94 3.50 -2.63
N THR A 27 8.08 2.22 -2.99
CA THR A 27 6.92 1.38 -3.29
C THR A 27 6.67 0.35 -2.19
N PHE A 28 5.42 -0.10 -2.11
CA PHE A 28 4.90 -1.02 -1.12
C PHE A 28 4.13 -2.13 -1.80
N TRP A 29 4.15 -3.32 -1.21
CA TRP A 29 3.15 -4.33 -1.56
C TRP A 29 1.83 -3.97 -0.90
N LEU A 30 0.74 -4.07 -1.67
CA LEU A 30 -0.61 -3.83 -1.21
C LEU A 30 -1.52 -4.97 -1.67
N LYS A 31 -2.27 -5.53 -0.74
CA LYS A 31 -3.32 -6.50 -1.01
C LYS A 31 -4.61 -6.06 -0.31
N THR A 32 -5.71 -6.13 -1.05
CA THR A 32 -7.04 -5.91 -0.51
C THR A 32 -7.86 -7.19 -0.66
N HIS A 33 -8.46 -7.64 0.42
CA HIS A 33 -9.39 -8.76 0.43
C HIS A 33 -10.75 -8.28 0.95
N ARG A 34 -11.83 -8.69 0.30
CA ARG A 34 -13.19 -8.41 0.74
C ARG A 34 -13.83 -9.71 1.19
N SER A 35 -14.25 -9.79 2.45
CA SER A 35 -14.94 -10.96 2.98
C SER A 35 -16.39 -10.99 2.51
N LEU A 36 -17.01 -12.17 2.56
CA LEU A 36 -18.43 -12.34 2.23
C LEU A 36 -19.35 -11.64 3.25
N THR A 37 -18.85 -11.40 4.45
CA THR A 37 -19.51 -10.70 5.55
C THR A 37 -19.37 -9.18 5.47
N GLY A 38 -18.67 -8.66 4.44
CA GLY A 38 -18.57 -7.22 4.15
C GLY A 38 -17.32 -6.53 4.70
N GLU A 39 -16.40 -7.25 5.33
CA GLU A 39 -15.15 -6.68 5.82
C GLU A 39 -14.20 -6.39 4.65
N VAL A 40 -13.47 -5.29 4.75
CA VAL A 40 -12.43 -4.89 3.80
C VAL A 40 -11.09 -4.95 4.53
N VAL A 41 -10.33 -6.00 4.24
CA VAL A 41 -9.01 -6.24 4.81
C VAL A 41 -7.95 -5.69 3.87
N VAL A 42 -7.13 -4.77 4.36
CA VAL A 42 -5.98 -4.23 3.65
C VAL A 42 -4.70 -4.68 4.34
N ALA A 43 -3.81 -5.29 3.57
CA ALA A 43 -2.47 -5.64 4.00
C ALA A 43 -1.46 -4.87 3.16
N ALA A 44 -0.52 -4.17 3.80
CA ALA A 44 0.58 -3.53 3.09
C ALA A 44 1.93 -3.79 3.77
N CYS A 45 2.99 -3.97 2.99
CA CYS A 45 4.33 -4.14 3.52
C CYS A 45 5.43 -3.49 2.66
N ASP A 46 6.58 -3.22 3.28
CA ASP A 46 7.77 -2.76 2.56
C ASP A 46 8.16 -3.78 1.49
N GLU A 47 8.56 -3.31 0.30
CA GLU A 47 8.79 -4.15 -0.89
C GLU A 47 9.75 -5.33 -0.66
N GLY A 48 10.79 -5.12 0.17
CA GLY A 48 11.85 -6.09 0.44
C GLY A 48 11.52 -7.14 1.50
N LEU A 49 10.34 -7.07 2.14
CA LEU A 49 9.98 -7.99 3.22
C LEU A 49 9.29 -9.27 2.73
N ILE A 50 8.75 -9.30 1.52
CA ILE A 50 7.99 -10.46 1.03
C ILE A 50 8.83 -11.74 1.04
N GLY A 51 8.33 -12.76 1.71
CA GLY A 51 9.00 -14.05 1.86
C GLY A 51 10.10 -14.07 2.91
N ALA A 52 10.39 -12.94 3.58
CA ALA A 52 11.35 -12.89 4.67
C ALA A 52 10.83 -13.66 5.90
N ARG A 53 11.76 -14.15 6.73
CA ARG A 53 11.48 -14.76 8.02
C ARG A 53 12.03 -13.85 9.11
N LEU A 54 11.14 -13.21 9.86
CA LEU A 54 11.49 -12.26 10.91
C LEU A 54 11.68 -13.04 12.21
N ARG A 55 12.92 -13.04 12.74
CA ARG A 55 13.26 -13.72 13.99
C ARG A 55 12.81 -12.85 15.17
N VAL A 56 11.81 -13.32 15.92
CA VAL A 56 11.27 -12.59 17.09
C VAL A 56 11.99 -13.03 18.37
N ARG A 57 12.31 -14.32 18.48
CA ARG A 57 13.08 -14.94 19.57
C ARG A 57 13.84 -16.15 19.03
N GLU A 58 14.80 -16.68 19.78
CA GLU A 58 15.67 -17.78 19.34
C GLU A 58 14.95 -18.94 18.61
N ARG A 59 13.75 -19.34 19.04
CA ARG A 59 12.96 -20.42 18.39
C ARG A 59 11.67 -19.97 17.71
N TYR A 60 11.44 -18.66 17.56
CA TYR A 60 10.19 -18.12 17.03
C TYR A 60 10.45 -17.16 15.88
N GLU A 61 9.85 -17.47 14.73
CA GLU A 61 9.94 -16.68 13.51
C GLU A 61 8.55 -16.42 12.91
N VAL A 62 8.41 -15.28 12.27
CA VAL A 62 7.22 -14.90 11.50
C VAL A 62 7.58 -14.89 10.03
N LEU A 63 6.88 -15.69 9.23
CA LEU A 63 7.00 -15.66 7.78
C LEU A 63 6.15 -14.52 7.23
N VAL A 64 6.77 -13.61 6.49
CA VAL A 64 6.06 -12.60 5.69
C VAL A 64 5.47 -13.30 4.47
N SER A 65 4.29 -13.88 4.64
CA SER A 65 3.66 -14.74 3.66
C SER A 65 3.35 -14.00 2.35
N ARG A 66 3.80 -14.58 1.23
CA ARG A 66 3.40 -14.14 -0.12
C ARG A 66 1.89 -14.20 -0.28
N ASP A 67 1.24 -15.25 0.20
CA ASP A 67 -0.21 -15.40 0.07
C ASP A 67 -0.99 -14.33 0.84
N PHE A 68 -0.39 -13.73 1.88
CA PHE A 68 -1.02 -12.68 2.66
C PHE A 68 -0.71 -11.27 2.13
N TYR A 69 0.55 -10.96 1.82
CA TYR A 69 0.97 -9.60 1.47
C TYR A 69 1.18 -9.36 -0.03
N LEU A 70 1.44 -10.41 -0.82
CA LEU A 70 1.69 -10.25 -2.25
C LEU A 70 0.37 -9.94 -2.98
N GLY A 71 0.31 -8.75 -3.55
CA GLY A 71 -0.77 -8.24 -4.37
C GLY A 71 -0.22 -7.36 -5.48
N ARG A 72 -0.40 -6.05 -5.38
CA ARG A 72 0.14 -5.05 -6.31
C ARG A 72 1.25 -4.24 -5.65
N GLN A 73 2.30 -3.92 -6.40
CA GLN A 73 3.33 -2.97 -5.97
C GLN A 73 2.84 -1.55 -6.30
N VAL A 74 2.83 -0.67 -5.30
CA VAL A 74 2.20 0.66 -5.39
C VAL A 74 2.99 1.73 -4.66
N GLU A 75 2.77 2.98 -5.05
CA GLU A 75 3.22 4.14 -4.28
C GLU A 75 2.37 4.34 -3.01
N TRP A 76 2.88 5.13 -2.08
CA TRP A 76 2.23 5.45 -0.80
C TRP A 76 0.78 5.93 -0.93
N GLU A 77 0.48 6.82 -1.88
CA GLU A 77 -0.86 7.41 -2.01
C GLU A 77 -1.95 6.34 -2.19
N ALA A 78 -1.65 5.28 -2.94
CA ALA A 78 -2.57 4.17 -3.12
C ALA A 78 -2.72 3.30 -1.85
N VAL A 79 -1.68 3.22 -1.01
CA VAL A 79 -1.76 2.55 0.30
C VAL A 79 -2.70 3.34 1.21
N LYS A 80 -2.53 4.66 1.27
CA LYS A 80 -3.38 5.57 2.04
C LYS A 80 -4.84 5.48 1.63
N GLU A 81 -5.14 5.53 0.33
CA GLU A 81 -6.50 5.35 -0.19
C GLU A 81 -7.11 4.02 0.26
N ALA A 82 -6.33 2.93 0.17
CA ALA A 82 -6.78 1.62 0.61
C ALA A 82 -7.03 1.57 2.12
N ILE A 83 -6.14 2.14 2.94
CA ILE A 83 -6.30 2.26 4.39
C ILE A 83 -7.62 2.96 4.73
N ASN A 84 -7.95 4.07 4.08
CA ASN A 84 -9.17 4.83 4.37
C ASN A 84 -10.46 4.07 4.07
N GLY A 85 -10.44 3.15 3.10
CA GLY A 85 -11.57 2.30 2.74
C GLY A 85 -11.66 0.96 3.48
N ALA A 86 -10.75 0.69 4.42
CA ALA A 86 -10.61 -0.61 5.08
C ALA A 86 -11.26 -0.65 6.47
N THR A 87 -11.87 -1.80 6.78
CA THR A 87 -12.34 -2.13 8.14
C THR A 87 -11.23 -2.77 8.96
N ILE A 88 -10.30 -3.49 8.31
CA ILE A 88 -9.14 -4.11 8.94
C ILE A 88 -7.90 -3.71 8.16
N VAL A 89 -6.91 -3.15 8.85
CA VAL A 89 -5.63 -2.74 8.25
C VAL A 89 -4.51 -3.51 8.92
N ASN A 90 -3.60 -4.08 8.14
CA ASN A 90 -2.38 -4.74 8.59
C ASN A 90 -1.18 -4.15 7.85
N LEU A 91 -0.33 -3.42 8.57
CA LEU A 91 0.89 -2.85 8.02
C LEU A 91 2.10 -3.57 8.63
N LEU A 92 3.07 -3.91 7.79
CA LEU A 92 4.33 -4.53 8.22
C LEU A 92 5.51 -3.92 7.45
N GLY A 93 6.36 -3.17 8.12
CA GLY A 93 7.48 -2.51 7.49
C GLY A 93 7.81 -1.19 8.16
N ASN A 94 9.11 -0.88 8.25
CA ASN A 94 9.56 0.33 8.89
C ASN A 94 9.11 1.56 8.09
N LYS A 95 9.12 1.48 6.76
CA LYS A 95 8.74 2.60 5.89
C LYS A 95 7.22 2.79 5.84
N VAL A 96 6.46 1.72 5.58
CA VAL A 96 5.00 1.82 5.45
C VAL A 96 4.34 2.26 6.76
N VAL A 97 4.81 1.75 7.91
CA VAL A 97 4.27 2.13 9.21
C VAL A 97 4.67 3.56 9.57
N GLN A 98 5.92 3.96 9.30
CA GLN A 98 6.35 5.33 9.56
C GLN A 98 5.51 6.34 8.77
N LYS A 99 5.26 6.11 7.47
CA LYS A 99 4.40 7.00 6.68
C LYS A 99 2.97 7.07 7.21
N ALA A 100 2.43 5.94 7.69
CA ALA A 100 1.10 5.93 8.29
C ALA A 100 1.02 6.77 9.58
N ILE A 101 2.09 6.78 10.38
CA ILE A 101 2.21 7.63 11.57
C ILE A 101 2.34 9.10 11.18
N GLU A 102 3.24 9.42 10.23
CA GLU A 102 3.49 10.78 9.77
C GLU A 102 2.23 11.46 9.21
N GLU A 103 1.34 10.69 8.59
CA GLU A 103 0.06 11.18 8.08
C GLU A 103 -1.12 11.06 9.06
N GLY A 104 -0.88 10.63 10.30
CA GLY A 104 -1.90 10.51 11.34
C GLY A 104 -2.95 9.42 11.07
N LEU A 105 -2.64 8.44 10.22
CA LEU A 105 -3.49 7.27 9.98
C LEU A 105 -3.35 6.22 11.08
N VAL A 106 -2.23 6.26 11.80
CA VAL A 106 -1.84 5.33 12.87
C VAL A 106 -1.20 6.12 14.02
N GLU A 107 -1.62 5.83 15.24
CA GLU A 107 -0.93 6.30 16.45
C GLU A 107 0.36 5.48 16.68
N GLU A 108 1.49 6.15 16.94
CA GLU A 108 2.77 5.46 17.17
C GLU A 108 2.69 4.46 18.33
N SER A 109 1.91 4.77 19.37
CA SER A 109 1.68 3.89 20.53
C SER A 109 0.97 2.57 20.19
N ALA A 110 0.30 2.48 19.03
CA ALA A 110 -0.34 1.26 18.56
C ALA A 110 0.63 0.34 17.77
N CYS A 111 1.85 0.81 17.50
CA CYS A 111 2.84 0.06 16.75
C CYS A 111 3.63 -0.87 17.66
N ILE A 112 3.89 -2.09 17.19
CA ILE A 112 4.79 -3.05 17.82
C ILE A 112 5.96 -3.37 16.88
N GLU A 113 6.96 -4.08 17.41
CA GLU A 113 8.07 -4.57 16.61
C GLU A 113 8.03 -6.11 16.50
N VAL A 114 8.20 -6.61 15.27
CA VAL A 114 8.29 -8.04 14.94
C VAL A 114 9.66 -8.28 14.32
N GLY A 115 10.63 -8.70 15.15
CA GLY A 115 11.99 -9.02 14.69
C GLY A 115 12.71 -7.85 14.00
N GLY A 116 12.69 -6.66 14.60
CA GLY A 116 13.31 -5.45 14.03
C GLY A 116 12.42 -4.69 13.02
N VAL A 117 11.21 -5.17 12.75
CA VAL A 117 10.29 -4.58 11.76
C VAL A 117 9.03 -4.07 12.45
N LYS A 118 8.68 -2.80 12.21
CA LYS A 118 7.44 -2.20 12.70
C LYS A 118 6.22 -2.92 12.14
N HIS A 119 5.23 -3.12 12.99
CA HIS A 119 3.95 -3.72 12.65
C HIS A 119 2.81 -2.99 13.36
N VAL A 120 1.68 -2.85 12.69
CA VAL A 120 0.43 -2.39 13.30
C VAL A 120 -0.76 -3.09 12.67
N GLN A 121 -1.78 -3.36 13.49
CA GLN A 121 -3.07 -3.83 13.04
C GLN A 121 -4.18 -2.94 13.62
N ILE A 122 -5.12 -2.53 12.78
CA ILE A 122 -6.22 -1.62 13.13
C ILE A 122 -7.54 -2.29 12.76
N PHE A 123 -8.55 -2.13 13.62
CA PHE A 123 -9.94 -2.52 13.39
C PHE A 123 -10.82 -1.27 13.44
N ARG A 124 -11.78 -1.15 12.53
CA ARG A 124 -12.76 -0.05 12.44
C ARG A 124 -14.17 -0.57 12.29
#